data_AF-A0A6G3XDR8-F1
#
_entry.id   AF-A0A6G3XDR8-F1
#
_cell.length_a   1.000
_cell.length_b   1.000
_cell.length_c   1.000
_cell.angle_alpha   90.00
_cell.angle_beta   90.00
_cell.angle_gamma   90.00
#
_symmetry.space_group_name_H-M   'P 1'
#
loop_
_entity.id
_entity.type
_entity.pdbx_description
1 polymer ?
#
loop_
_entity_poly.entity_id
_entity_poly.type
_entity_poly.pdbx_seq_one_letter_code
_entity_poly.pdbx_strand_id
1 'polypeptide(L)' 'DLDLSYLGTGPDPWGGVRAAFHATAELRRADFAMNYNQVVQAGISAIGTTLRVELDIQAVQGEALPMA' A
#
# COMPACT_ATOMS: atom_id res chain seq x y z
N ASP A 1 10.58 -3.20 4.33
CA ASP A 1 10.76 -3.87 3.03
C ASP A 1 9.45 -3.79 2.28
N LEU A 2 9.48 -3.81 0.95
CA LEU A 2 8.28 -3.82 0.10
C LEU A 2 8.28 -5.11 -0.70
N ASP A 3 7.39 -6.03 -0.34
CA ASP A 3 7.12 -7.20 -1.16
C ASP A 3 6.19 -6.79 -2.30
N LEU A 4 6.62 -6.98 -3.54
CA LEU A 4 5.92 -6.55 -4.75
C LEU A 4 5.74 -7.75 -5.69
N SER A 5 4.50 -8.05 -6.02
CA SER A 5 4.09 -9.05 -7.01
C SER A 5 3.55 -8.37 -8.26
N TYR A 6 4.13 -8.69 -9.42
CA TYR A 6 3.58 -8.31 -10.72
C TYR A 6 2.50 -9.32 -11.14
N LEU A 7 1.29 -8.81 -11.40
CA LEU A 7 0.12 -9.63 -11.70
C LEU A 7 -0.19 -9.72 -13.19
N GLY A 8 0.50 -8.93 -14.02
CA GLY A 8 0.36 -8.96 -15.47
C GLY A 8 0.21 -7.57 -16.08
N THR A 9 0.30 -7.54 -17.41
CA THR A 9 0.09 -6.36 -18.24
C THR A 9 -0.75 -6.76 -19.43
N GLY A 10 -1.62 -5.85 -19.89
CA GLY A 10 -2.49 -6.13 -21.01
C GLY A 10 -3.22 -4.89 -21.54
N PRO A 11 -3.89 -5.01 -22.69
CA PRO A 11 -4.72 -3.94 -23.22
C PRO A 11 -5.89 -3.66 -22.28
N ASP A 12 -6.32 -2.41 -22.24
CA ASP A 12 -7.51 -1.98 -21.51
C ASP A 12 -8.68 -1.63 -22.46
N PRO A 13 -9.92 -1.51 -21.94
CA PRO A 13 -11.09 -1.17 -22.75
C PRO A 13 -11.08 0.23 -23.39
N TRP A 14 -10.12 1.09 -23.04
CA TRP A 14 -10.02 2.47 -23.52
C TRP A 14 -8.91 2.66 -24.56
N GLY A 15 -8.35 1.55 -25.07
CA GLY A 15 -7.29 1.57 -26.08
C GLY A 15 -5.88 1.79 -25.52
N GLY A 16 -5.72 1.77 -24.19
CA GLY A 16 -4.44 1.83 -23.51
C GLY A 16 -3.89 0.45 -23.13
N VAL A 17 -2.79 0.47 -22.39
CA VAL A 17 -2.20 -0.71 -21.75
C VAL A 17 -2.14 -0.48 -20.26
N ARG A 18 -2.52 -1.49 -19.47
CA ARG A 18 -2.46 -1.46 -18.00
C ARG A 18 -1.57 -2.56 -17.46
N ALA A 19 -0.88 -2.26 -16.37
CA ALA A 19 -0.15 -3.22 -15.56
C ALA A 19 -0.75 -3.28 -14.15
N ALA A 20 -0.81 -4.48 -13.58
CA ALA A 20 -1.33 -4.72 -12.24
C ALA A 20 -0.23 -5.23 -11.31
N PHE A 21 -0.27 -4.74 -10.07
CA PHE A 21 0.65 -5.14 -9.01
C PHE A 21 -0.10 -5.32 -7.70
N HIS A 22 0.37 -6.26 -6.89
CA HIS A 22 0.00 -6.36 -5.49
C HIS A 22 1.26 -6.15 -4.64
N ALA A 23 1.15 -5.38 -3.56
CA ALA A 23 2.29 -5.13 -2.70
C ALA A 23 1.92 -5.15 -1.21
N THR A 24 2.85 -5.64 -0.39
CA THR A 24 2.73 -5.58 1.07
C THR A 24 3.99 -5.01 1.70
N ALA A 25 3.82 -4.28 2.80
CA ALA A 25 4.92 -3.77 3.59
C ALA A 25 4.57 -3.75 5.08
N GLU A 26 5.57 -3.96 5.92
CA GLU A 26 5.47 -3.71 7.36
C GLU A 26 6.20 -2.42 7.72
N LEU A 27 5.52 -1.53 8.42
CA LEU A 27 6.02 -0.23 8.85
C LEU A 27 5.96 -0.12 10.37
N ARG A 28 6.96 0.52 10.98
CA ARG A 28 6.87 0.89 12.41
C ARG A 28 6.25 2.27 12.53
N ARG A 29 5.24 2.38 13.38
CA ARG A 29 4.51 3.64 13.61
C ARG A 29 5.41 4.79 14.08
N ALA A 30 6.40 4.48 14.91
CA ALA A 30 7.32 5.45 15.46
C ALA A 30 8.15 6.17 14.38
N ASP A 31 8.47 5.48 13.27
CA ASP A 31 9.23 6.07 12.15
C ASP A 31 8.43 7.20 11.45
N PHE A 32 7.11 7.26 11.67
CA PHE A 32 6.19 8.27 11.11
C PHE A 32 5.59 9.19 12.19
N ALA A 33 6.23 9.28 13.37
CA ALA A 33 5.76 10.06 14.52
C ALA A 33 4.33 9.68 15.01
N MET A 34 3.84 8.48 14.68
CA MET A 34 2.53 7.98 15.11
C MET A 34 2.61 7.35 16.51
N ASN A 35 2.81 8.19 17.52
CA ASN A 35 3.16 7.77 18.89
C ASN A 35 1.95 7.48 19.82
N TYR A 36 0.75 7.33 19.27
CA TYR A 36 -0.46 7.12 20.07
C TYR A 36 -0.47 5.77 20.79
N ASN A 37 -0.28 5.78 22.10
CA ASN A 37 -0.34 4.60 22.94
C ASN A 37 -1.52 4.78 23.90
N GLN A 38 -2.70 4.26 23.54
CA GLN A 38 -3.74 4.11 24.55
C GLN A 38 -3.30 2.99 25.50
N VAL A 39 -3.02 3.35 26.76
CA VAL A 39 -2.56 2.41 27.78
C VAL A 39 -3.77 1.72 28.38
N VAL A 40 -3.81 0.38 28.34
CA VAL A 40 -4.82 -0.40 29.08
C VAL A 40 -4.36 -0.53 30.53
N GLN A 41 -5.28 -0.80 31.45
CA GLN A 41 -4.95 -1.09 32.84
C GLN A 41 -3.86 -2.18 32.91
N ALA A 42 -2.84 -1.95 33.76
CA ALA A 42 -1.60 -2.73 33.90
C ALA A 42 -0.42 -2.39 32.95
N GLY A 43 -0.46 -1.27 32.21
CA GLY A 43 0.74 -0.75 31.52
C GLY A 43 1.09 -1.46 30.21
N ILE A 44 0.19 -2.29 29.68
CA ILE A 44 0.30 -2.93 28.37
C ILE A 44 -0.28 -1.96 27.33
N SER A 45 0.46 -1.70 26.25
CA SER A 45 -0.05 -0.91 25.12
C SER A 45 -1.21 -1.65 24.46
N ALA A 46 -2.37 -1.00 24.33
CA ALA A 46 -3.53 -1.59 23.67
C ALA A 46 -3.30 -1.81 22.16
N ILE A 47 -2.32 -1.10 21.59
CA ILE A 47 -2.11 -1.00 20.15
C ILE A 47 -0.67 -1.42 19.84
N GLY A 48 -0.53 -2.33 18.88
CA GLY A 48 0.76 -2.76 18.34
C GLY A 48 1.54 -1.61 17.69
N THR A 49 2.86 -1.77 17.62
CA THR A 49 3.78 -0.78 17.05
C THR A 49 3.97 -0.90 15.54
N THR A 50 3.55 -2.02 14.95
CA THR A 50 3.68 -2.33 13.52
C THR A 50 2.37 -2.09 12.77
N LEU A 51 2.47 -1.52 11.58
CA LEU A 51 1.40 -1.41 10.59
C LEU A 51 1.71 -2.35 9.43
N ARG A 52 0.74 -3.18 9.04
CA ARG A 52 0.76 -3.87 7.75
C ARG A 52 0.04 -3.01 6.73
N VAL A 53 0.72 -2.69 5.65
CA VAL A 53 0.16 -1.97 4.50
C VAL A 53 0.00 -2.97 3.35
N GLU A 54 -1.14 -2.91 2.69
CA GLU A 54 -1.49 -3.74 1.55
C GLU A 54 -1.98 -2.81 0.43
N LEU A 55 -1.43 -3.00 -0.77
CA LEU A 55 -1.71 -2.15 -1.93
C LEU A 55 -2.11 -3.02 -3.12
N ASP A 56 -3.28 -2.74 -3.68
CA ASP A 56 -3.68 -3.21 -5.00
C ASP A 56 -3.54 -2.06 -6.00
N ILE A 57 -2.64 -2.23 -6.97
CA ILE A 57 -2.18 -1.16 -7.84
C ILE A 57 -2.55 -1.49 -9.28
N GLN A 58 -3.12 -0.52 -9.99
CA GLN A 58 -3.18 -0.49 -11.44
C GLN A 58 -2.45 0.74 -11.98
N ALA A 59 -1.56 0.52 -12.94
CA ALA A 59 -0.85 1.57 -13.66
C ALA A 59 -1.30 1.58 -15.12
N VAL A 60 -1.47 2.79 -15.69
CA VAL A 60 -1.78 2.99 -17.12
C VAL A 60 -0.49 3.41 -17.82
N GLN A 61 -0.18 2.79 -18.96
CA GLN A 61 0.97 3.17 -19.78
C GLN A 61 0.66 4.43 -20.58
N GLY A 62 1.49 5.46 -20.45
CA GLY A 62 1.39 6.70 -21.24
C GLY A 62 2.14 7.87 -20.60
N GLU A 63 2.21 8.98 -21.32
CA GLU A 63 2.79 10.24 -20.83
C GLU A 63 1.72 11.27 -20.41
N ALA A 64 0.45 10.99 -20.70
CA ALA A 64 -0.69 11.83 -20.37
C ALA A 64 -1.69 11.05 -19.50
N LEU A 65 -2.43 11.76 -18.65
CA LEU A 65 -3.51 11.16 -17.87
C LEU A 65 -4.61 10.66 -18.81
N PRO A 66 -5.19 9.48 -18.55
CA PRO A 66 -6.33 9.01 -19.33
C PRO A 66 -7.47 10.03 -19.22
N MET A 67 -8.01 10.43 -20.37
CA MET A 67 -9.22 11.23 -20.43
C MET A 67 -10.39 10.36 -19.94
N ALA A 68 -11.10 10.82 -18.92
CA ALA A 68 -12.22 10.12 -18.29
C ALA A 68 -13.38 9.88 -19.26
#